data_AF-A0A2V9RJC2-F1
#
_entry.id   AF-A0A2V9RJC2-F1
#
_cell.length_a   1.000
_cell.length_b   1.000
_cell.length_c   1.000
_cell.angle_alpha   90.00
_cell.angle_beta   90.00
_cell.angle_gamma   90.00
#
_symmetry.space_group_name_H-M   'P 1'
#
loop_
_entity.id
_entity.type
_entity.pdbx_description
1 polymer ?
#
loop_
_entity_poly.entity_id
_entity_poly.type
_entity_poly.pdbx_seq_one_letter_code
_entity_poly.pdbx_strand_id
1 'polypeptide(L)' 'MTASKTSAPVENFTIAFDQSGSKCTMRMEWENTRASVEVSEKK' A
#
# COMPACT_ATOMS: atom_id res chain seq x y z
N MET A 1 -0.27 32.67 16.28
CA MET A 1 0.32 31.45 15.68
C MET A 1 -0.80 30.69 14.99
N THR A 2 -0.79 30.64 13.66
CA THR A 2 -1.70 29.81 12.87
C THR A 2 -1.08 28.43 12.74
N ALA A 3 -1.54 27.47 13.55
CA ALA A 3 -1.14 26.08 13.40
C ALA A 3 -1.87 25.50 12.16
N SER A 4 -1.13 25.15 11.13
CA SER A 4 -1.63 24.33 10.02
C SER A 4 -2.10 23.00 10.61
N LYS A 5 -3.33 22.58 10.29
CA LYS A 5 -3.87 21.28 10.74
C LYS A 5 -2.87 20.20 10.33
N THR A 6 -2.27 19.54 11.31
CA THR A 6 -1.45 18.36 11.06
C THR A 6 -2.34 17.37 10.33
N SER A 7 -1.96 17.00 9.11
CA SER A 7 -2.63 15.99 8.31
C SER A 7 -2.88 14.76 9.18
N ALA A 8 -4.00 14.06 8.94
CA ALA A 8 -4.41 12.84 9.65
C ALA A 8 -3.23 11.89 9.96
N PRO A 9 -3.33 11.00 10.97
CA PRO A 9 -2.22 10.15 11.42
C PRO A 9 -1.46 9.57 10.23
N VAL A 10 -0.22 10.03 10.05
CA VAL A 10 0.63 9.54 8.97
C VAL A 10 1.18 8.21 9.45
N GLU A 11 0.47 7.14 9.15
CA GLU A 11 0.91 5.79 9.50
C GLU A 11 1.97 5.30 8.52
N ASN A 12 3.04 4.71 9.05
CA ASN A 12 4.04 4.03 8.24
C ASN A 12 3.43 2.76 7.65
N PHE A 13 3.69 2.51 6.37
CA PHE A 13 3.31 1.27 5.72
C PHE A 13 4.46 0.75 4.87
N THR A 14 4.46 -0.57 4.66
CA THR A 14 5.40 -1.27 3.79
C THR A 14 4.69 -1.64 2.50
N ILE A 15 5.36 -1.41 1.37
CA ILE A 15 4.92 -1.91 0.06
C ILE A 15 5.76 -3.13 -0.30
N ALA A 16 5.10 -4.23 -0.65
CA ALA A 16 5.75 -5.45 -1.14
C ALA A 16 5.13 -5.91 -2.46
N PHE A 17 5.96 -6.51 -3.33
CA PHE A 17 5.53 -7.08 -4.61
C PHE A 17 5.81 -8.57 -4.61
N ASP A 18 4.75 -9.38 -4.68
CA ASP A 18 4.86 -10.82 -4.88
C ASP A 18 4.64 -11.13 -6.35
N GLN A 19 5.72 -11.44 -7.07
CA GLN A 19 5.64 -11.83 -8.48
C GLN A 19 5.31 -13.32 -8.61
N SER A 20 4.34 -13.64 -9.46
CA SER A 20 3.92 -15.00 -9.80
C SER A 20 3.69 -15.09 -11.32
N GLY A 21 4.79 -15.17 -12.07
CA GLY A 21 4.77 -15.26 -13.54
C GLY A 21 4.13 -14.02 -14.19
N SER A 22 3.01 -14.21 -14.89
CA SER A 22 2.23 -13.15 -15.55
C SER A 22 1.30 -12.37 -14.61
N LYS A 23 1.36 -12.67 -13.31
CA LYS A 23 0.60 -11.99 -12.26
C LYS A 23 1.54 -11.43 -11.22
N CYS A 24 1.17 -10.30 -10.63
CA CYS A 24 1.86 -9.68 -9.52
C CYS A 24 0.85 -9.26 -8.47
N THR A 25 1.06 -9.63 -7.21
CA THR A 25 0.27 -9.09 -6.10
C THR A 25 1.06 -7.97 -5.45
N MET A 26 0.51 -6.76 -5.48
CA MET A 26 1.03 -5.64 -4.70
C MET A 26 0.34 -5.63 -3.35
N ARG A 27 1.12 -5.64 -2.27
CA ARG A 27 0.63 -5.55 -0.88
C ARG A 27 1.07 -4.25 -0.25
N MET A 28 0.15 -3.65 0.50
CA MET A 28 0.41 -2.51 1.36
C MET A 28 0.04 -2.92 2.79
N GLU A 29 1.00 -2.85 3.70
CA GLU A 29 0.87 -3.32 5.07
C GLU A 29 1.17 -2.19 6.06
N TRP A 30 0.16 -1.85 6.86
CA TRP A 30 0.23 -1.03 8.06
C TRP A 30 0.29 -1.95 9.30
N GLU A 31 0.52 -1.39 10.48
CA GLU A 31 0.58 -2.16 11.73
C GLU A 31 -0.69 -2.99 11.99
N ASN A 32 -1.86 -2.43 11.70
CA ASN A 32 -3.15 -3.09 11.96
C ASN A 32 -3.97 -3.40 10.70
N THR A 33 -3.54 -2.91 9.53
CA THR A 33 -4.32 -3.00 8.30
C THR A 33 -3.47 -3.52 7.15
N ARG A 34 -4.04 -4.35 6.29
CA ARG A 34 -3.39 -4.82 5.06
C ARG A 34 -4.35 -4.64 3.89
N ALA A 35 -3.83 -4.12 2.79
CA ALA A 35 -4.51 -4.06 1.50
C ALA A 35 -3.67 -4.79 0.44
N SER A 36 -4.32 -5.42 -0.53
CA SER A 36 -3.63 -6.07 -1.64
C SER A 36 -4.40 -5.92 -2.94
N VAL A 37 -3.67 -5.76 -4.05
CA VAL A 37 -4.21 -5.70 -5.40
C VAL A 37 -3.52 -6.75 -6.26
N GLU A 38 -4.30 -7.55 -6.98
CA GLU A 38 -3.79 -8.45 -8.01
C GLU A 38 -3.68 -7.68 -9.33
N VAL A 39 -2.46 -7.58 -9.83
CA VAL A 39 -2.12 -7.08 -11.15
C VAL A 39 -1.94 -8.29 -12.06
N SER A 40 -2.77 -8.40 -13.08
CA SER A 40 -2.60 -9.39 -14.15
C SER A 40 -2.28 -8.68 -15.45
N GLU A 41 -1.33 -9.22 -16.20
CA GLU A 41 -1.06 -8.76 -17.55
C GLU A 41 -2.31 -9.02 -18.41
N LYS A 42 -2.94 -7.93 -18.90
CA LYS A 42 -3.96 -8.05 -19.93
C LYS A 42 -3.24 -8.20 -21.27
N LYS A 43 -3.36 -9.39 -21.84
CA LYS A 43 -2.90 -9.72 -23.19
C LYS A 43 -3.66 -8.93 -24.25
#